data_AF-A0AAV4D281-F1
#
_entry.id   AF-A0AAV4D281-F1
#
_cell.length_a   1.000
_cell.length_b   1.000
_cell.length_c   1.000
_cell.angle_alpha   90.00
_cell.angle_beta   90.00
_cell.angle_gamma   90.00
#
_symmetry.space_group_name_H-M   'P 1'
#
loop_
_entity.id
_entity.type
_entity.pdbx_description
1 polymer ?
#
loop_
_entity_poly.entity_id
_entity_poly.type
_entity_poly.pdbx_seq_one_letter_code
_entity_poly.pdbx_strand_id
1 'polypeptide(L)'
;MLEAETDETRLGTETDETRVGTDANETRVGTEADETRVDKKANKTRVRREADETRVSTEADETRVDKKANKTRVGREADEIRVETEADKKKAGNRG
;
A
#
# COMPACT_ATOMS: atom_id res chain seq x y z
N MET A 1 25.31 22.83 3.20
CA MET A 1 23.88 22.56 3.41
C MET A 1 23.42 21.90 2.12
N LEU A 2 23.41 20.56 2.06
CA LEU A 2 22.82 19.87 0.93
C LEU A 2 21.31 19.86 1.20
N GLU A 3 20.56 20.60 0.40
CA GLU A 3 19.11 20.41 0.37
C GLU A 3 18.87 19.02 -0.22
N ALA A 4 18.37 18.12 0.62
CA ALA A 4 17.82 16.87 0.13
C ALA A 4 16.56 17.24 -0.65
N GLU A 5 16.63 17.19 -1.98
CA GLU A 5 15.43 17.20 -2.82
C GLU A 5 14.63 15.93 -2.47
N THR A 6 13.66 16.08 -1.57
CA THR A 6 12.72 15.00 -1.25
C THR A 6 11.67 14.95 -2.33
N ASP A 7 11.84 14.02 -3.27
CA ASP A 7 10.82 13.67 -4.26
C ASP A 7 9.70 12.87 -3.55
N GLU A 8 8.55 13.54 -3.35
CA GLU A 8 7.35 12.95 -2.73
C GLU A 8 6.22 12.81 -3.76
N THR A 9 5.65 11.61 -3.89
CA THR A 9 4.51 11.36 -4.79
C THR A 9 3.25 10.93 -4.05
N ARG A 10 2.10 11.51 -4.44
CA ARG A 10 0.77 11.13 -3.92
C ARG A 10 -0.18 10.85 -5.07
N LEU A 11 -0.69 9.61 -5.15
CA LEU A 11 -1.70 9.21 -6.14
C LEU A 11 -2.99 8.73 -5.46
N GLY A 12 -4.12 9.02 -6.10
CA GLY A 12 -5.47 8.60 -5.71
C GLY A 12 -6.33 8.30 -6.94
N THR A 13 -7.11 7.22 -6.91
CA THR A 13 -7.95 6.78 -8.04
C THR A 13 -9.16 5.99 -7.55
N GLU A 14 -10.32 6.16 -8.21
CA GLU A 14 -11.55 5.38 -7.96
C GLU A 14 -12.20 4.95 -9.27
N THR A 15 -12.35 3.65 -9.49
CA THR A 15 -12.85 3.00 -10.74
C THR A 15 -13.20 1.53 -10.48
N ASP A 16 -13.88 0.83 -11.40
CA ASP A 16 -14.12 -0.63 -11.27
C ASP A 16 -12.82 -1.45 -11.24
N GLU A 17 -11.84 -1.06 -12.05
CA GLU A 17 -10.49 -1.62 -12.03
C GLU A 17 -9.44 -0.51 -11.97
N THR A 18 -8.42 -0.64 -11.13
CA THR A 18 -7.33 0.35 -11.09
C THR A 18 -5.94 -0.24 -11.03
N ARG A 19 -5.03 0.39 -11.77
CA ARG A 19 -3.59 0.14 -11.72
C ARG A 19 -2.85 1.42 -11.36
N VAL A 20 -2.09 1.38 -10.27
CA VAL A 20 -1.28 2.51 -9.81
C VAL A 20 0.19 2.13 -9.70
N GLY A 21 1.06 2.95 -10.30
CA GLY A 21 2.51 2.80 -10.27
C GLY A 21 3.19 4.08 -9.85
N THR A 22 4.21 3.97 -9.00
CA THR A 22 4.95 5.13 -8.43
C THR A 22 6.39 4.75 -8.10
N ASP A 23 7.31 5.65 -8.43
CA ASP A 23 8.72 5.63 -8.05
C ASP A 23 9.06 7.01 -7.45
N ALA A 24 9.49 7.07 -6.20
CA ALA A 24 9.91 8.31 -5.51
C ALA A 24 10.68 8.02 -4.22
N ASN A 25 11.25 9.03 -3.55
CA ASN A 25 11.89 8.83 -2.25
C ASN A 25 10.86 8.51 -1.16
N GLU A 26 9.71 9.20 -1.19
CA GLU A 26 8.56 8.90 -0.36
C GLU A 26 7.27 8.84 -1.21
N THR A 27 6.46 7.81 -0.99
CA THR A 27 5.29 7.55 -1.82
C THR A 27 4.05 7.22 -1.00
N ARG A 28 2.93 7.90 -1.30
CA ARG A 28 1.59 7.58 -0.79
C ARG A 28 0.62 7.25 -1.92
N VAL A 29 -0.01 6.07 -1.87
CA VAL A 29 -1.05 5.68 -2.85
C VAL A 29 -2.31 5.23 -2.14
N GLY A 30 -3.44 5.76 -2.62
CA GLY A 30 -4.79 5.34 -2.27
C GLY A 30 -5.56 4.85 -3.49
N THR A 31 -6.30 3.75 -3.35
CA THR A 31 -7.16 3.21 -4.42
C THR A 31 -8.43 2.60 -3.86
N GLU A 32 -9.55 2.79 -4.55
CA GLU A 32 -10.84 2.13 -4.27
C GLU A 32 -11.41 1.57 -5.59
N ALA A 33 -11.68 0.25 -5.64
CA ALA A 33 -12.11 -0.46 -6.85
C ALA A 33 -12.63 -1.88 -6.58
N ASP A 34 -13.23 -2.58 -7.56
CA ASP A 34 -13.52 -4.02 -7.44
C ASP A 34 -12.21 -4.83 -7.51
N GLU A 35 -11.35 -4.47 -8.46
CA GLU A 35 -10.00 -5.02 -8.60
C GLU A 35 -8.93 -3.94 -8.54
N THR A 36 -7.89 -4.15 -7.70
CA THR A 36 -6.75 -3.22 -7.67
C THR A 36 -5.40 -3.91 -7.79
N ARG A 37 -4.54 -3.35 -8.64
CA ARG A 37 -3.10 -3.66 -8.68
C ARG A 37 -2.26 -2.43 -8.43
N VAL A 38 -1.31 -2.52 -7.52
CA VAL A 38 -0.40 -1.41 -7.24
C VAL A 38 1.01 -1.92 -7.03
N ASP A 39 1.93 -1.28 -7.73
CA ASP A 39 3.36 -1.58 -7.73
C ASP A 39 4.14 -0.31 -7.35
N LYS A 40 5.07 -0.42 -6.40
CA LYS A 40 5.81 0.74 -5.87
C LYS A 40 7.26 0.44 -5.55
N LYS A 41 8.09 1.47 -5.70
CA LYS A 41 9.48 1.46 -5.27
C LYS A 41 9.86 2.81 -4.67
N ALA A 42 10.34 2.80 -3.42
CA ALA A 42 10.68 4.01 -2.65
C ALA A 42 11.42 3.66 -1.34
N ASN A 43 12.16 4.59 -0.73
CA ASN A 43 12.71 4.37 0.63
C ASN A 43 11.58 4.23 1.67
N LYS A 44 10.51 5.01 1.50
CA LYS A 44 9.31 4.95 2.35
C LYS A 44 8.04 4.83 1.52
N THR A 45 7.28 3.77 1.80
CA THR A 45 6.03 3.48 1.09
C THR A 45 4.86 3.38 2.04
N ARG A 46 3.81 4.20 1.79
CA ARG A 46 2.49 4.03 2.42
C ARG A 46 1.41 3.74 1.40
N VAL A 47 0.62 2.71 1.69
CA VAL A 47 -0.36 2.15 0.78
C VAL A 47 -1.68 1.97 1.51
N ARG A 48 -2.77 2.46 0.94
CA ARG A 48 -4.13 2.22 1.43
C ARG A 48 -5.04 1.77 0.29
N ARG A 49 -5.78 0.66 0.49
CA ARG A 49 -6.70 0.13 -0.53
C ARG A 49 -7.98 -0.44 0.05
N GLU A 50 -9.06 -0.32 -0.72
CA GLU A 50 -10.35 -0.95 -0.47
C GLU A 50 -10.84 -1.58 -1.78
N ALA A 51 -10.93 -2.92 -1.83
CA ALA A 51 -11.35 -3.66 -3.03
C ALA A 51 -11.68 -5.13 -2.77
N ASP A 52 -12.46 -5.78 -3.63
CA ASP A 52 -12.74 -7.22 -3.52
C ASP A 52 -11.48 -8.07 -3.75
N GLU A 53 -10.71 -7.73 -4.79
CA GLU A 53 -9.42 -8.36 -5.09
C GLU A 53 -8.28 -7.35 -5.13
N THR A 54 -7.20 -7.66 -4.40
CA THR A 54 -6.03 -6.76 -4.30
C THR A 54 -4.71 -7.47 -4.58
N ARG A 55 -3.88 -6.86 -5.42
CA ARG A 55 -2.48 -7.27 -5.63
C ARG A 55 -1.53 -6.12 -5.36
N VAL A 56 -0.52 -6.41 -4.55
CA VAL A 56 0.43 -5.43 -4.04
C VAL A 56 1.84 -5.94 -4.26
N SER A 57 2.68 -5.11 -4.87
CA SER A 57 4.12 -5.32 -4.84
C SER A 57 4.82 -4.05 -4.39
N THR A 58 5.76 -4.19 -3.44
CA THR A 58 6.51 -3.07 -2.87
C THR A 58 7.97 -3.45 -2.70
N GLU A 59 8.87 -2.58 -3.13
CA GLU A 59 10.31 -2.65 -2.92
C GLU A 59 10.75 -1.38 -2.17
N ALA A 60 11.08 -1.49 -0.87
CA ALA A 60 11.31 -0.31 -0.01
C ALA A 60 12.01 -0.65 1.31
N ASP A 61 12.76 0.27 1.91
CA ASP A 61 13.31 0.07 3.27
C ASP A 61 12.18 -0.03 4.32
N GLU A 62 11.19 0.87 4.23
CA GLU A 62 10.02 0.88 5.10
C GLU A 62 8.71 0.82 4.29
N THR A 63 7.86 -0.16 4.62
CA THR A 63 6.53 -0.29 4.00
C THR A 63 5.40 -0.39 5.04
N ARG A 64 4.37 0.43 4.88
CA ARG A 64 3.06 0.26 5.54
C ARG A 64 1.95 0.02 4.51
N VAL A 65 1.24 -1.09 4.68
CA VAL A 65 0.09 -1.48 3.85
C VAL A 65 -1.16 -1.63 4.69
N ASP A 66 -2.15 -0.79 4.42
CA ASP A 66 -3.49 -0.87 5.00
C ASP A 66 -4.47 -1.36 3.92
N LYS A 67 -5.18 -2.46 4.18
CA LYS A 67 -6.10 -3.05 3.18
C LYS A 67 -7.42 -3.55 3.77
N LYS A 68 -8.48 -3.34 3.01
CA LYS A 68 -9.81 -3.93 3.23
C LYS A 68 -10.20 -4.68 1.97
N ALA A 69 -10.08 -6.01 2.00
CA ALA A 69 -10.33 -6.86 0.83
C ALA A 69 -10.73 -8.29 1.19
N ASN A 70 -11.53 -8.91 0.32
CA ASN A 70 -11.93 -10.31 0.43
C ASN A 70 -10.79 -11.25 0.01
N LYS A 71 -10.00 -10.86 -0.99
CA LYS A 71 -8.80 -11.59 -1.43
C LYS A 71 -7.61 -10.64 -1.58
N THR A 72 -6.44 -11.07 -1.09
CA THR A 72 -5.21 -10.30 -1.29
C THR A 72 -4.00 -11.17 -1.56
N ARG A 73 -3.16 -10.71 -2.50
CA ARG A 73 -1.77 -11.13 -2.65
C ARG A 73 -0.81 -9.97 -2.42
N VAL A 74 0.19 -10.17 -1.56
CA VAL A 74 1.25 -9.20 -1.28
C VAL A 74 2.60 -9.84 -1.58
N GLY A 75 3.34 -9.27 -2.54
CA GLY A 75 4.77 -9.53 -2.75
C GLY A 75 5.57 -8.36 -2.21
N ARG A 76 6.71 -8.60 -1.56
CA ARG A 76 7.47 -7.55 -0.89
C ARG A 76 8.93 -7.93 -0.69
N GLU A 77 9.81 -6.97 -0.97
CA GLU A 77 11.25 -6.96 -0.68
C GLU A 77 11.52 -5.69 0.14
N ALA A 78 11.67 -5.83 1.46
CA ALA A 78 11.80 -4.70 2.38
C ALA A 78 12.43 -5.12 3.71
N ASP A 79 13.19 -4.22 4.32
CA ASP A 79 13.80 -4.42 5.65
C ASP A 79 12.75 -4.37 6.76
N GLU A 80 11.78 -3.45 6.67
CA GLU A 80 10.71 -3.29 7.67
C GLU A 80 9.31 -3.21 7.05
N ILE A 81 8.38 -4.02 7.58
CA ILE A 81 7.02 -4.10 7.02
C ILE A 81 5.92 -4.20 8.08
N ARG A 82 4.92 -3.33 7.94
CA ARG A 82 3.65 -3.41 8.68
C ARG A 82 2.50 -3.60 7.70
N VAL A 83 1.74 -4.68 7.89
CA VAL A 83 0.53 -4.97 7.10
C VAL A 83 -0.65 -5.07 8.06
N GLU A 84 -1.66 -4.26 7.80
CA GLU A 84 -2.92 -4.28 8.55
C GLU A 84 -4.06 -4.67 7.62
N THR A 85 -4.85 -5.64 8.06
CA THR A 85 -6.04 -6.11 7.34
C THR A 85 -7.25 -5.98 8.24
N GLU A 86 -8.40 -5.59 7.70
CA GLU A 86 -9.65 -5.55 8.48
C GLU A 86 -10.04 -6.94 9.03
N ALA A 87 -9.61 -8.04 8.37
CA ALA A 87 -9.76 -9.39 8.89
C ALA A 87 -8.96 -9.61 10.19
N ASP A 88 -7.77 -9.03 10.32
CA ASP A 88 -6.96 -9.10 11.54
C ASP A 88 -7.56 -8.28 12.69
N LYS A 89 -8.25 -7.16 12.40
CA LYS A 89 -8.91 -6.32 13.42
C LYS A 89 -10.05 -7.04 14.14
N LYS A 90 -10.80 -7.90 13.45
CA LYS A 90 -11.84 -8.74 14.10
C LYS A 90 -11.26 -9.75 15.09
N LYS A 91 -10.00 -10.19 14.92
CA LYS A 91 -9.33 -11.09 15.88
C LYS A 91 -8.76 -10.35 17.08
N ALA A 92 -8.41 -9.07 16.93
CA ALA A 92 -7.98 -8.20 18.01
C ALA A 92 -9.15 -7.67 18.87
N GLY A 93 -10.33 -7.46 18.27
CA GLY A 93 -11.55 -7.03 18.98
C GLY A 93 -12.33 -8.14 19.69
N ASN A 94 -11.84 -9.39 19.68
CA ASN A 94 -12.52 -10.52 20.32
C ASN A 94 -11.71 -11.14 21.48
N ARG A 95 -10.80 -10.36 22.09
CA ARG A 95 -10.15 -10.68 23.36
C ARG A 95 -10.51 -9.62 24.41
N GLY A 96 -11.54 -9.92 25.20
CA GLY A 96 -11.85 -9.25 26.48
C GLY A 96 -12.66 -7.98 26.36
#